data_AF-A0A2P7TPS3-F1
#
_entry.id   AF-A0A2P7TPS3-F1
#
_cell.length_a   1.000
_cell.length_b   1.000
_cell.length_c   1.000
_cell.angle_alpha   90.00
_cell.angle_beta   90.00
_cell.angle_gamma   90.00
#
_symmetry.space_group_name_H-M   'P 1'
#
loop_
_entity.id
_entity.type
_entity.pdbx_description
1 polymer ?
#
loop_
_entity_poly.entity_id
_entity_poly.type
_entity_poly.pdbx_seq_one_letter_code
_entity_poly.pdbx_strand_id
1 'polypeptide(L)'
;TDPTLDWQTLTDYYSLRFQIEFDFRDAKQFFGLSDFKNYTPKNLTNFVNLSFLATLVAKMMQAQYQVKYNHPNFSILDLKILFSARFTVKAVIKLVQKSPQAIFNPHFADEFMPTDLVNAA
;
A
#
# COMPACT_ATOMS: atom_id res chain seq x y z
N THR A 1 30.03 14.21 -16.30
CA THR A 1 29.02 15.05 -16.95
C THR A 1 29.33 15.06 -18.44
N ASP A 2 28.35 14.78 -19.29
CA ASP A 2 28.53 14.78 -20.74
C ASP A 2 28.48 16.24 -21.26
N PRO A 3 29.58 16.77 -21.81
CA PRO A 3 29.64 18.16 -22.29
C PRO A 3 28.91 18.38 -23.62
N THR A 4 28.42 17.32 -24.28
CA THR A 4 27.73 17.40 -25.58
C THR A 4 26.21 17.42 -25.45
N LEU A 5 25.68 17.28 -24.22
CA LEU A 5 24.25 17.22 -23.95
C LEU A 5 23.58 18.58 -24.13
N ASP A 6 22.51 18.62 -24.93
CA ASP A 6 21.70 19.82 -25.13
C ASP A 6 21.03 20.31 -23.84
N TRP A 7 20.90 21.63 -23.69
CA TRP A 7 20.39 22.28 -22.47
C TRP A 7 18.91 21.95 -22.19
N GLN A 8 18.10 21.70 -23.23
CA GLN A 8 16.69 21.33 -23.05
C GLN A 8 16.60 19.94 -22.42
N THR A 9 17.36 18.99 -22.98
CA THR A 9 17.47 17.63 -22.45
C THR A 9 17.95 17.63 -20.99
N LEU A 10 18.93 18.47 -20.66
CA LEU A 10 19.42 18.60 -19.29
C LEU A 10 18.31 19.10 -18.34
N THR A 11 17.52 20.07 -18.78
CA THR A 11 16.40 20.63 -18.00
C THR A 11 15.33 19.58 -17.78
N ASP A 12 14.97 18.83 -18.82
CA ASP A 12 13.98 17.75 -18.75
C ASP A 12 14.42 16.65 -17.77
N TYR A 13 15.67 16.18 -17.88
CA TYR A 13 16.19 15.17 -16.96
C TYR A 13 16.23 15.65 -15.51
N TYR A 14 16.65 16.90 -15.28
CA TYR A 14 16.71 17.44 -13.94
C TYR A 14 15.30 17.62 -13.34
N SER A 15 14.29 17.89 -14.17
CA SER A 15 12.89 17.98 -13.73
C SER A 15 12.35 16.66 -13.16
N LEU A 16 12.82 15.52 -13.69
CA LEU A 16 12.40 14.18 -13.25
C LEU A 16 13.04 13.76 -11.92
N ARG A 17 14.07 14.49 -11.45
CA ARG A 17 14.83 14.13 -10.23
C ARG A 17 13.91 13.92 -9.02
N PHE A 18 12.87 14.74 -8.90
CA PHE A 18 11.89 14.72 -7.80
C PHE A 18 11.06 13.42 -7.70
N GLN A 19 11.10 12.56 -8.72
CA GLN A 19 10.36 11.30 -8.69
C GLN A 19 10.84 10.37 -7.58
N ILE A 20 12.15 10.36 -7.31
CA ILE A 20 12.74 9.52 -6.26
C ILE A 20 12.20 9.93 -4.88
N GLU A 21 12.02 11.22 -4.64
CA GLU A 21 11.49 11.74 -3.38
C GLU A 21 10.04 11.29 -3.13
N PHE A 22 9.25 11.05 -4.18
CA PHE A 22 7.92 10.44 -4.04
C PHE A 22 8.02 8.97 -3.62
N ASP A 23 8.96 8.20 -4.16
CA ASP A 23 9.18 6.82 -3.73
C ASP A 23 9.60 6.73 -2.25
N PHE A 24 10.50 7.60 -1.80
CA PHE A 24 10.87 7.69 -0.39
C PHE A 24 9.69 8.09 0.51
N ARG A 25 8.81 8.97 0.04
CA ARG A 25 7.61 9.38 0.78
C ARG A 25 6.64 8.21 0.92
N ASP A 26 6.35 7.52 -0.17
CA ASP A 26 5.43 6.39 -0.19
C ASP A 26 5.95 5.23 0.67
N ALA A 27 7.26 4.93 0.59
CA ALA A 27 7.90 3.91 1.42
C ALA A 27 7.80 4.22 2.92
N LYS A 28 7.98 5.49 3.31
CA LYS A 28 7.80 5.94 4.70
C LYS A 28 6.34 5.85 5.13
N GLN A 29 5.44 6.39 4.34
CA GLN A 29 4.04 6.55 4.70
C GLN A 29 3.27 5.22 4.75
N PHE A 30 3.56 4.29 3.83
CA PHE A 30 2.74 3.08 3.66
C PHE A 30 3.44 1.79 4.05
N PHE A 31 4.78 1.74 3.98
CA PHE A 31 5.55 0.48 4.11
C PHE A 31 6.58 0.50 5.25
N GLY A 32 6.40 1.41 6.21
CA GLY A 32 7.11 1.38 7.50
C GLY A 32 8.57 1.83 7.45
N LEU A 33 9.02 2.47 6.37
CA LEU A 33 10.40 2.96 6.26
C LEU A 33 10.72 4.05 7.33
N SER A 34 9.72 4.71 7.92
CA SER A 34 9.92 5.65 9.04
C SER A 34 9.91 5.00 10.42
N ASP A 35 9.24 3.85 10.56
CA ASP A 35 8.81 3.33 11.86
C ASP A 35 9.64 2.12 12.33
N PHE A 36 10.50 1.58 11.46
CA PHE A 36 11.31 0.41 11.79
C PHE A 36 12.40 0.74 12.82
N LYS A 37 12.66 -0.22 13.71
CA LYS A 37 13.67 -0.09 14.79
C LYS A 37 14.70 -1.23 14.76
N ASN A 38 15.03 -1.71 13.56
CA ASN A 38 16.04 -2.75 13.36
C ASN A 38 17.42 -2.23 13.78
N TYR A 39 18.15 -3.00 14.58
CA TYR A 39 19.46 -2.63 15.12
C TYR A 39 20.62 -3.37 14.46
N THR A 40 20.38 -4.53 13.82
CA THR A 40 21.44 -5.26 13.12
C THR A 40 21.56 -4.79 11.66
N PRO A 41 22.79 -4.68 11.11
CA PRO A 41 22.99 -4.23 9.72
C PRO A 41 22.22 -5.07 8.69
N LYS A 42 22.18 -6.40 8.89
CA LYS A 42 21.44 -7.31 8.00
C LYS A 42 19.94 -7.03 8.01
N ASN A 43 19.34 -6.87 9.19
CA ASN A 43 17.90 -6.61 9.29
C ASN A 43 17.55 -5.22 8.75
N LEU A 44 18.42 -4.23 8.98
CA LEU A 44 18.29 -2.89 8.41
C LEU A 44 18.22 -2.95 6.88
N THR A 45 19.24 -3.54 6.24
CA THR A 45 19.31 -3.65 4.77
C THR A 45 18.11 -4.41 4.21
N ASN A 46 17.75 -5.54 4.83
CA ASN A 46 16.62 -6.34 4.40
C ASN A 46 15.31 -5.57 4.49
N PHE A 47 15.09 -4.84 5.59
CA PHE A 47 13.86 -4.08 5.78
C PHE A 47 13.75 -2.91 4.79
N VAL A 48 14.83 -2.15 4.60
CA VAL A 48 14.86 -1.06 3.62
C VAL A 48 14.53 -1.59 2.22
N ASN A 49 15.17 -2.69 1.81
CA ASN A 49 14.90 -3.32 0.51
C ASN A 49 13.45 -3.79 0.40
N LEU A 50 12.90 -4.36 1.48
CA LEU A 50 11.51 -4.83 1.51
C LEU A 50 10.52 -3.66 1.40
N SER A 51 10.74 -2.54 2.10
CA SER A 51 9.89 -1.35 2.02
C SER A 51 9.85 -0.78 0.59
N PHE A 52 11.00 -0.72 -0.10
CA PHE A 52 11.05 -0.26 -1.49
C PHE A 52 10.44 -1.27 -2.46
N LEU A 53 10.67 -2.56 -2.26
CA LEU A 53 10.02 -3.61 -3.06
C LEU A 53 8.49 -3.53 -2.95
N ALA A 54 7.98 -3.37 -1.72
CA ALA A 54 6.54 -3.21 -1.49
C ALA A 54 5.99 -1.94 -2.15
N THR A 55 6.74 -0.84 -2.12
CA THR A 55 6.39 0.41 -2.81
C THR A 55 6.30 0.21 -4.32
N LEU A 56 7.28 -0.49 -4.92
CA LEU A 56 7.27 -0.79 -6.35
C LEU A 56 6.06 -1.65 -6.75
N VAL A 57 5.80 -2.72 -5.99
CA VAL A 57 4.63 -3.59 -6.22
C VAL A 57 3.33 -2.78 -6.12
N ALA A 58 3.21 -1.91 -5.13
CA ALA A 58 2.03 -1.07 -4.97
C ALA A 58 1.84 -0.09 -6.13
N LYS A 59 2.91 0.52 -6.66
CA LYS A 59 2.84 1.39 -7.85
C LYS A 59 2.44 0.64 -9.11
N MET A 60 2.94 -0.59 -9.30
CA MET A 60 2.51 -1.45 -10.40
C MET A 60 1.01 -1.77 -10.31
N MET A 61 0.53 -2.11 -9.11
CA MET A 61 -0.89 -2.37 -8.88
C MET A 61 -1.74 -1.11 -9.05
N GLN A 62 -1.26 0.05 -8.58
CA GLN A 62 -1.91 1.34 -8.76
C GLN A 62 -2.11 1.64 -10.25
N ALA A 63 -1.08 1.49 -11.08
CA ALA A 63 -1.17 1.71 -12.53
C ALA A 63 -2.20 0.79 -13.19
N GLN A 64 -2.24 -0.49 -12.81
CA GLN A 64 -3.27 -1.43 -13.29
C GLN A 64 -4.69 -1.00 -12.90
N TYR A 65 -4.86 -0.49 -11.67
CA TYR A 65 -6.17 -0.08 -11.15
C TYR A 65 -6.64 1.25 -11.73
N GLN A 66 -5.73 2.19 -12.01
CA GLN A 66 -6.02 3.43 -12.73
C GLN A 66 -6.67 3.14 -14.09
N VAL A 67 -6.09 2.20 -14.85
CA VAL A 67 -6.64 1.76 -16.14
C VAL A 67 -7.97 1.02 -15.94
N LYS A 68 -8.01 0.06 -15.00
CA LYS A 68 -9.19 -0.78 -14.77
C LYS A 68 -10.44 0.00 -14.36
N TYR A 69 -10.29 1.01 -13.53
CA TYR A 69 -11.41 1.81 -13.01
C TYR A 69 -11.60 3.14 -13.73
N ASN A 70 -10.85 3.38 -14.82
CA ASN A 70 -10.81 4.66 -15.54
C ASN A 70 -10.64 5.86 -14.59
N HIS A 71 -9.77 5.71 -13.59
CA HIS A 71 -9.56 6.69 -12.53
C HIS A 71 -8.08 7.08 -12.48
N PRO A 72 -7.65 8.09 -13.27
CA PRO A 72 -6.23 8.41 -13.43
C PRO A 72 -5.56 8.87 -12.13
N ASN A 73 -6.33 9.46 -11.21
CA ASN A 73 -5.83 9.97 -9.92
C ASN A 73 -5.89 8.92 -8.79
N PHE A 74 -6.03 7.63 -9.12
CA PHE A 74 -6.07 6.57 -8.12
C PHE A 74 -4.72 6.47 -7.40
N SER A 75 -4.73 6.60 -6.08
CA SER A 75 -3.53 6.67 -5.24
C SER A 75 -3.20 5.33 -4.55
N ILE A 76 -2.01 5.22 -3.96
CA ILE A 76 -1.63 4.08 -3.11
C ILE A 76 -2.53 3.99 -1.87
N LEU A 77 -3.01 5.14 -1.35
CA LEU A 77 -3.96 5.16 -0.24
C LEU A 77 -5.29 4.52 -0.65
N ASP A 78 -5.80 4.84 -1.84
CA ASP A 78 -7.04 4.24 -2.36
C ASP A 78 -6.88 2.74 -2.55
N LEU A 79 -5.71 2.31 -3.03
CA LEU A 79 -5.36 0.89 -3.12
C LEU A 79 -5.45 0.22 -1.76
N LYS A 80 -4.83 0.80 -0.72
CA LYS A 80 -4.86 0.30 0.65
C LYS A 80 -6.29 0.21 1.19
N ILE A 81 -7.08 1.27 1.05
CA ILE A 81 -8.49 1.31 1.48
C ILE A 81 -9.29 0.22 0.77
N LEU A 82 -9.13 0.06 -0.53
CA LEU A 82 -9.83 -0.94 -1.32
C LEU A 82 -9.51 -2.37 -0.87
N PHE A 83 -8.24 -2.68 -0.60
CA PHE A 83 -7.86 -4.00 -0.09
C PHE A 83 -8.38 -4.24 1.33
N SER A 84 -8.28 -3.24 2.22
CA SER A 84 -8.86 -3.31 3.56
C SER A 84 -10.37 -3.53 3.52
N ALA A 85 -11.10 -2.79 2.69
CA ALA A 85 -12.55 -2.95 2.52
C ALA A 85 -12.91 -4.36 2.00
N ARG A 86 -12.20 -4.86 0.98
CA ARG A 86 -12.40 -6.21 0.46
C ARG A 86 -12.14 -7.28 1.51
N PHE A 87 -11.11 -7.11 2.32
CA PHE A 87 -10.80 -8.01 3.42
C PHE A 87 -11.93 -8.01 4.46
N THR A 88 -12.38 -6.84 4.91
CA THR A 88 -13.49 -6.71 5.87
C THR A 88 -14.77 -7.35 5.35
N VAL A 89 -15.15 -7.10 4.09
CA VAL A 89 -16.34 -7.70 3.48
C VAL A 89 -16.24 -9.22 3.45
N LYS A 90 -15.08 -9.77 3.07
CA LYS A 90 -14.86 -11.23 3.10
C LYS A 90 -14.97 -11.81 4.51
N ALA A 91 -14.41 -11.12 5.51
CA ALA A 91 -14.50 -11.54 6.90
C ALA A 91 -15.95 -11.55 7.40
N VAL A 92 -16.72 -10.49 7.09
CA VAL A 92 -18.15 -10.40 7.41
C VAL A 92 -18.93 -11.55 6.76
N ILE A 93 -18.76 -11.79 5.46
CA ILE A 93 -19.46 -12.87 4.73
C ILE A 93 -19.17 -14.24 5.36
N LYS A 94 -17.91 -14.52 5.73
CA LYS A 94 -17.52 -15.79 6.35
C LYS A 94 -18.21 -16.03 7.70
N LEU A 95 -18.41 -14.98 8.49
CA LEU A 95 -19.12 -15.06 9.78
C LEU A 95 -20.63 -15.22 9.58
N VAL A 96 -21.20 -14.45 8.67
CA VAL A 96 -22.62 -14.53 8.29
C VAL A 96 -23.00 -15.95 7.83
N GLN A 97 -22.14 -16.63 7.07
CA GLN A 97 -22.39 -18.02 6.67
C GLN A 97 -22.51 -18.99 7.86
N LYS A 98 -21.83 -18.71 8.99
CA LYS A 98 -21.95 -19.52 10.21
C LYS A 98 -23.23 -19.24 10.98
N SER A 99 -23.75 -18.01 10.91
CA SER A 99 -25.03 -17.62 11.51
C SER A 99 -25.78 -16.64 10.59
N PRO A 100 -26.60 -17.14 9.65
CA PRO A 100 -27.28 -16.30 8.65
C PRO A 100 -28.20 -15.25 9.27
N GLN A 101 -28.71 -15.52 10.47
CA GLN A 101 -29.57 -14.61 11.22
C GLN A 101 -28.79 -13.41 11.80
N ALA A 102 -27.47 -13.51 11.92
CA ALA A 102 -26.62 -12.44 12.44
C ALA A 102 -26.64 -11.18 11.56
N ILE A 103 -26.95 -11.29 10.27
CA ILE A 103 -27.10 -10.12 9.36
C ILE A 103 -28.23 -9.20 9.84
N PHE A 104 -29.28 -9.78 10.44
CA PHE A 104 -30.44 -9.03 10.90
C PHE A 104 -30.24 -8.42 12.29
N ASN A 105 -29.10 -8.68 12.96
CA ASN A 105 -28.77 -8.03 14.21
C ASN A 105 -28.38 -6.56 13.93
N PRO A 106 -29.13 -5.55 14.42
CA PRO A 106 -28.77 -4.16 14.24
C PRO A 106 -27.43 -3.77 14.88
N HIS A 107 -26.94 -4.56 15.84
CA HIS A 107 -25.65 -4.37 16.53
C HIS A 107 -24.55 -5.29 15.96
N PHE A 108 -24.77 -5.93 14.81
CA PHE A 108 -23.82 -6.84 14.19
C PHE A 108 -22.44 -6.21 13.98
N ALA A 109 -22.39 -4.93 13.61
CA ALA A 109 -21.14 -4.21 13.39
C ALA A 109 -20.38 -3.95 14.71
N ASP A 110 -21.09 -3.73 15.82
CA ASP A 110 -20.49 -3.49 17.13
C ASP A 110 -19.97 -4.79 17.76
N GLU A 111 -20.65 -5.90 17.49
CA GLU A 111 -20.23 -7.25 17.89
C GLU A 111 -19.18 -7.86 16.94
N PHE A 112 -18.91 -7.23 15.80
CA PHE A 112 -17.98 -7.74 14.80
C PHE A 112 -16.56 -7.74 15.34
N MET A 113 -16.10 -8.93 15.72
CA MET A 113 -14.72 -9.18 16.10
C MET A 113 -14.13 -10.22 15.13
N PRO A 114 -13.10 -9.87 14.34
CA PRO A 114 -12.45 -10.84 13.48
C PRO A 114 -11.66 -11.84 14.35
N THR A 115 -12.30 -12.95 14.71
CA THR A 115 -11.75 -13.98 15.61
C THR A 115 -10.45 -14.59 15.09
N ASP A 116 -10.30 -14.69 13.77
CA ASP A 116 -9.11 -15.24 13.10
C ASP A 116 -7.89 -14.29 13.19
N LEU A 117 -8.07 -13.03 13.63
CA LEU A 117 -7.00 -12.03 13.75
C LEU A 117 -6.52 -11.80 15.18
N VAL A 118 -7.36 -12.09 16.18
CA VAL A 118 -7.05 -11.78 17.59
C VAL A 118 -6.20 -12.87 18.24
N ASN A 119 -6.19 -14.09 17.71
CA ASN A 119 -5.38 -15.21 18.23
C ASN A 119 -4.78 -16.07 17.11
N ALA A 120 -4.16 -15.45 16.10
CA ALA A 120 -3.23 -16.17 15.22
C ALA A 120 -1.84 -16.23 15.90
N ALA A 121 -1.76 -17.03 16.97
CA ALA A 121 -0.50 -17.54 17.51
C ALA A 121 -0.21 -18.92 16.90
#